data_AF-A0A381XUV3-F1
#
_entry.id   AF-A0A381XUV3-F1
#
_cell.length_a   1.000
_cell.length_b   1.000
_cell.length_c   1.000
_cell.angle_alpha   90.00
_cell.angle_beta   90.00
_cell.angle_gamma   90.00
#
_symmetry.space_group_name_H-M   'P 1'
#
loop_
_entity.id
_entity.type
_entity.pdbx_description
1 polymer ?
#
loop_
_entity_poly.entity_id
_entity_poly.type
_entity_poly.pdbx_seq_one_letter_code
_entity_poly.pdbx_strand_id
1 'polypeptide(L)' 'MDAFGVNFIELGHPAVSPDVYEAVEILNDLNLNAKKIAHGCASKSDINDVAAIGVSWMGIFFGTSPLSLKHKFNMTKS' A
#
# COMPACT_ATOMS: atom_id res chain seq x y z
N MET A 1 10.78 -4.13 14.47
CA MET A 1 10.77 -2.82 13.79
C MET A 1 10.35 -1.71 14.76
N ASP A 2 9.20 -1.84 15.43
CA ASP A 2 8.75 -0.82 16.39
C ASP A 2 9.76 -0.58 17.54
N ALA A 3 10.24 -1.65 18.19
CA ALA A 3 11.27 -1.56 19.23
C ALA A 3 12.63 -1.03 18.72
N PHE A 4 12.89 -1.11 17.41
CA PHE A 4 14.08 -0.52 16.81
C PHE A 4 13.92 1.01 16.62
N GLY A 5 12.70 1.54 16.70
CA GLY A 5 12.41 2.98 16.66
C GLY A 5 12.19 3.55 15.25
N VAL A 6 11.74 2.74 14.28
CA VAL A 6 11.38 3.25 12.96
C VAL A 6 10.15 4.17 13.04
N ASN A 7 10.08 5.19 12.19
CA ASN A 7 8.92 6.08 12.17
C ASN A 7 7.69 5.46 11.47
N PHE A 8 7.93 4.59 10.49
CA PHE A 8 6.89 3.94 9.69
C PHE A 8 7.16 2.45 9.55
N ILE A 9 6.11 1.65 9.58
CA ILE A 9 6.13 0.23 9.25
C ILE A 9 5.14 0.00 8.12
N GLU A 10 5.65 -0.48 6.99
CA GLU A 10 4.83 -0.87 5.85
C GLU A 10 4.29 -2.28 6.06
N LEU A 11 2.96 -2.39 6.11
CA LEU A 11 2.26 -3.62 6.49
C LEU A 11 2.08 -4.58 5.31
N GLY A 12 2.07 -4.07 4.09
CA GLY A 12 1.86 -4.84 2.86
C GLY A 12 0.89 -4.18 1.89
N HIS A 13 0.47 -4.96 0.89
CA HIS A 13 -0.48 -4.55 -0.15
C HIS A 13 -1.74 -5.43 -0.10
N PRO A 14 -2.85 -4.93 0.47
CA PRO A 14 -4.06 -5.73 0.71
C PRO A 14 -4.63 -6.44 -0.52
N ALA A 15 -4.55 -5.83 -1.70
CA ALA A 15 -5.12 -6.39 -2.93
C ALA A 15 -4.31 -7.56 -3.54
N VAL A 16 -3.15 -7.94 -2.96
CA VAL A 16 -2.32 -9.05 -3.47
C VAL A 16 -3.01 -10.41 -3.30
N SER A 17 -3.55 -10.68 -2.11
CA SER A 17 -4.21 -11.95 -1.80
C SER A 17 -4.99 -11.87 -0.46
N PRO A 18 -5.96 -12.77 -0.22
CA PRO A 18 -6.77 -12.74 1.00
C PRO A 18 -5.95 -12.85 2.30
N ASP A 19 -4.89 -13.66 2.30
CA ASP A 19 -3.99 -13.82 3.45
C ASP A 19 -3.16 -12.55 3.72
N VAL A 20 -2.78 -11.79 2.68
CA VAL A 20 -2.12 -10.49 2.85
C VAL A 20 -3.10 -9.45 3.37
N TYR A 21 -4.34 -9.46 2.88
CA TYR A 21 -5.39 -8.59 3.41
C TYR A 21 -5.60 -8.80 4.92
N GLU A 22 -5.79 -10.06 5.34
CA GLU A 22 -5.95 -10.44 6.75
C GLU A 22 -4.73 -10.04 7.58
N ALA A 23 -3.51 -10.26 7.06
CA ALA A 23 -2.29 -9.86 7.75
C ALA A 23 -2.22 -8.34 7.96
N VAL A 24 -2.56 -7.54 6.94
CA VAL A 24 -2.57 -6.07 7.07
C VAL A 24 -3.60 -5.62 8.10
N GLU A 25 -4.80 -6.24 8.11
CA GLU A 25 -5.84 -5.95 9.11
C GLU A 25 -5.36 -6.25 10.53
N ILE A 26 -4.87 -7.46 10.79
CA ILE A 26 -4.37 -7.88 12.12
C ILE A 26 -3.21 -6.99 12.59
N LEU A 27 -2.26 -6.69 11.71
CA LEU A 27 -1.12 -5.84 12.06
C LEU A 27 -1.53 -4.39 12.27
N ASN A 28 -2.59 -3.93 11.60
CA ASN A 28 -3.11 -2.58 11.76
C ASN A 28 -3.71 -2.36 13.16
N ASP A 29 -4.22 -3.41 13.81
CA ASP A 29 -4.80 -3.33 15.16
C ASP A 29 -3.77 -3.30 16.29
N LEU A 30 -2.49 -3.56 15.98
CA LEU A 30 -1.43 -3.51 16.98
C LEU A 30 -1.19 -2.08 17.47
N ASN A 31 -1.09 -1.92 18.80
CA ASN A 31 -0.72 -0.65 19.43
C ASN A 31 0.80 -0.45 19.38
N LEU A 32 1.28 0.16 18.30
CA LEU A 32 2.70 0.42 18.02
C LEU A 32 3.00 1.93 18.07
N ASN A 33 4.26 2.27 18.34
CA ASN A 33 4.71 3.66 18.32
C ASN A 33 4.90 4.16 16.87
N ALA A 34 5.37 3.29 15.99
CA ALA A 34 5.55 3.56 14.58
C ALA A 34 4.20 3.74 13.87
N LYS A 35 4.16 4.65 12.91
CA LYS A 35 2.99 4.82 12.03
C LYS A 35 2.88 3.63 11.09
N LYS A 36 1.66 3.15 10.90
CA LYS A 36 1.34 2.05 10.00
C LYS A 36 0.97 2.59 8.63
N ILE A 37 1.51 1.97 7.58
CA ILE A 37 1.25 2.32 6.18
C ILE A 37 1.00 1.03 5.39
N ALA A 38 0.05 1.06 4.45
CA ALA A 38 -0.12 0.02 3.44
C ALA A 38 0.28 0.58 2.07
N HIS A 39 0.60 -0.27 1.09
CA HIS A 39 0.87 0.18 -0.26
C HIS A 39 -0.09 -0.41 -1.29
N GLY A 40 -0.15 0.20 -2.46
CA GLY A 40 -0.98 -0.28 -3.56
C GLY A 40 -0.71 0.42 -4.88
N CYS A 41 -1.32 -0.09 -5.95
CA CYS A 41 -1.29 0.55 -7.26
C CYS A 41 -2.08 1.87 -7.21
N ALA A 42 -1.86 2.73 -8.21
CA ALA A 42 -2.69 3.91 -8.44
C ALA A 42 -4.08 3.55 -9.01
N SER A 43 -4.86 2.78 -8.24
CA SER A 43 -6.19 2.30 -8.59
C SER A 43 -7.19 2.66 -7.48
N LYS A 44 -8.48 2.82 -7.85
CA LYS A 44 -9.53 3.09 -6.85
C LYS A 44 -9.79 1.89 -5.94
N SER A 45 -9.66 0.66 -6.46
CA SER A 45 -9.87 -0.55 -5.65
C SER A 45 -8.85 -0.66 -4.54
N ASP A 46 -7.56 -0.48 -4.85
CA ASP A 46 -6.49 -0.60 -3.87
C ASP A 46 -6.63 0.48 -2.78
N ILE A 47 -7.02 1.70 -3.17
CA ILE A 47 -7.30 2.80 -2.22
C ILE A 47 -8.50 2.44 -1.32
N ASN A 48 -9.56 1.87 -1.88
CA ASN A 48 -10.73 1.47 -1.11
C ASN A 48 -10.41 0.37 -0.11
N ASP A 49 -9.59 -0.62 -0.47
CA ASP A 49 -9.20 -1.71 0.43
C ASP A 49 -8.41 -1.18 1.62
N VAL A 50 -7.42 -0.31 1.38
CA VAL A 50 -6.64 0.32 2.45
C VAL A 50 -7.53 1.20 3.35
N ALA A 51 -8.47 1.94 2.75
CA ALA A 51 -9.43 2.75 3.50
C ALA A 51 -10.40 1.89 4.33
N ALA A 52 -10.83 0.73 3.82
CA ALA A 52 -11.72 -0.19 4.50
C ALA A 52 -11.07 -0.81 5.75
N ILE A 53 -9.77 -1.15 5.68
CA ILE A 53 -8.99 -1.62 6.83
C ILE A 53 -8.75 -0.49 7.85
N GLY A 54 -8.86 0.78 7.43
CA GLY A 54 -8.63 1.93 8.30
C GLY A 54 -7.15 2.24 8.53
N VAL A 55 -6.27 1.84 7.62
CA VAL A 55 -4.85 2.22 7.70
C VAL A 55 -4.72 3.71 7.40
N SER A 56 -4.07 4.46 8.30
CA SER A 56 -4.05 5.94 8.21
C SER A 56 -3.17 6.49 7.08
N TRP A 57 -2.29 5.68 6.50
CA TRP A 57 -1.38 6.09 5.43
C TRP A 57 -1.38 5.04 4.31
N MET A 58 -1.32 5.53 3.06
CA MET A 58 -1.16 4.69 1.87
C MET A 58 0.02 5.17 1.01
N GLY A 59 0.93 4.26 0.68
CA GLY A 59 1.95 4.46 -0.35
C GLY A 59 1.41 4.02 -1.71
N ILE A 60 1.35 4.93 -2.68
CA ILE A 60 0.89 4.60 -4.04
C ILE A 60 2.09 4.52 -4.97
N PHE A 61 2.19 3.44 -5.75
CA PHE A 61 3.19 3.32 -6.81
C PHE A 61 2.56 3.35 -8.21
N PHE A 62 3.28 3.97 -9.15
CA PHE A 62 2.88 4.03 -10.55
C PHE A 62 4.10 4.13 -11.46
N GLY A 63 4.14 3.32 -12.52
CA GLY A 63 5.27 3.30 -13.46
C GLY A 63 5.26 4.48 -14.41
N THR A 64 6.10 5.49 -14.17
CA THR A 64 6.15 6.74 -14.96
C THR A 64 7.15 6.72 -16.12
N SER A 65 7.93 5.64 -16.28
CA SER A 65 8.88 5.54 -17.38
C SER A 65 8.17 5.41 -18.73
N PRO A 66 8.71 5.96 -19.83
CA PRO A 66 8.08 5.87 -21.15
C PRO A 66 7.75 4.42 -21.57
N LEU A 67 8.64 3.48 -21.21
CA LEU A 67 8.43 2.06 -21.45
C LEU A 67 7.22 1.51 -20.67
N SER A 68 7.09 1.85 -19.39
CA SER A 68 5.94 1.40 -18.58
C SER A 68 4.64 2.03 -19.07
N LEU A 69 4.66 3.34 -19.35
CA LEU A 69 3.50 4.05 -19.89
C LEU A 69 3.03 3.40 -21.20
N LYS A 70 3.93 3.19 -22.15
CA LYS A 70 3.60 2.63 -23.46
C LYS A 70 3.15 1.17 -23.40
N HIS A 71 3.87 0.31 -22.67
CA HIS A 71 3.68 -1.14 -22.77
C HIS A 71 2.84 -1.75 -21.64
N LYS A 72 2.79 -1.12 -20.46
CA LYS A 72 2.00 -1.62 -19.32
C LYS A 72 0.67 -0.88 -19.17
N PHE A 73 0.65 0.42 -19.46
CA PHE A 73 -0.54 1.26 -19.24
C PHE A 73 -1.19 1.75 -20.54
N ASN A 74 -0.61 1.46 -21.71
CA ASN A 74 -1.07 1.95 -23.02
C ASN A 74 -1.30 3.48 -23.05
N MET A 75 -0.45 4.22 -22.35
CA MET A 75 -0.47 5.68 -22.29
C MET A 75 0.78 6.28 -22.94
N THR A 76 0.62 7.44 -23.56
CA THR A 76 1.73 8.31 -23.99
C THR A 76 1.84 9.50 -23.04
N LYS A 77 3.06 9.87 -22.68
CA LYS A 77 3.30 11.07 -21.88
C LYS A 77 2.90 12.29 -22.70
N SER A 78 1.98 13.11 -22.17
CA SER A 78 1.54 14.36 -22.78
C SER A 78 2.64 15.42 -22.73
#